data_AF-A0AAE3VWA7-F1
#
_entry.id   AF-A0AAE3VWA7-F1
#
_cell.length_a   1.000
_cell.length_b   1.000
_cell.length_c   1.000
_cell.angle_alpha   90.00
_cell.angle_beta   90.00
_cell.angle_gamma   90.00
#
_symmetry.space_group_name_H-M   'P 1'
#
loop_
_entity.id
_entity.type
_entity.pdbx_description
1 polymer ?
#
loop_
_entity_poly.entity_id
_entity_poly.type
_entity_poly.pdbx_seq_one_letter_code
_entity_poly.pdbx_strand_id
1 'polypeptide(L)'
;MSEPTGPVAYCRRWNFKKNKPIDPMTAEQAAARDRTGELYSVTLSDTAEDIIPEAVIERENGHARVWFFDEVGRQSLSYSFRPHGDRLFLHNITSWEYPDDEARGLSSSIKIDNFEYQETGVVSRTTTDKAAGERLLDERTDVDVTHHWEPAPTFGDWGSISRWSRVTPVS
;
A
#
# COMPACT_ATOMS: atom_id res chain seq x y z
N MET A 1 -0.44 -0.69 -18.25
CA MET A 1 0.34 -0.04 -17.18
C MET A 1 1.44 -1.02 -16.82
N SER A 2 2.69 -0.67 -17.10
CA SER A 2 3.86 -1.54 -16.89
C SER A 2 4.25 -1.60 -15.41
N GLU A 3 4.99 -2.63 -15.01
CA GLU A 3 5.53 -2.74 -13.65
C GLU A 3 6.55 -1.63 -13.37
N PRO A 4 6.64 -1.11 -12.13
CA PRO A 4 7.54 0.00 -11.79
C PRO A 4 9.01 -0.39 -11.99
N THR A 5 9.68 0.21 -12.99
CA THR A 5 11.11 0.02 -13.30
C THR A 5 11.99 1.24 -13.00
N GLY A 6 11.42 2.34 -12.51
CA GLY A 6 12.15 3.58 -12.35
C GLY A 6 12.86 3.73 -10.99
N PRO A 7 13.37 4.94 -10.68
CA PRO A 7 14.33 5.15 -9.60
C PRO A 7 13.72 4.93 -8.21
N VAL A 8 14.56 4.36 -7.34
CA VAL A 8 14.21 4.00 -5.97
C VAL A 8 14.92 4.94 -5.00
N ALA A 9 14.18 5.54 -4.07
CA ALA A 9 14.74 6.32 -2.97
C ALA A 9 14.30 5.80 -1.61
N TYR A 10 15.14 6.02 -0.59
CA TYR A 10 14.94 5.52 0.76
C TYR A 10 14.89 6.66 1.76
N CYS A 11 14.02 6.53 2.76
CA CYS A 11 13.92 7.47 3.87
C CYS A 11 13.38 6.77 5.12
N ARG A 12 13.41 7.43 6.28
CA ARG A 12 12.86 6.83 7.51
C ARG A 12 11.34 6.74 7.45
N ARG A 13 10.69 7.78 6.93
CA ARG A 13 9.24 7.84 6.72
C ARG A 13 8.92 8.71 5.51
N TRP A 14 7.80 8.44 4.85
CA TRP A 14 7.26 9.34 3.84
C TRP A 14 6.30 10.36 4.45
N ASN A 15 6.41 11.63 4.04
CA ASN A 15 5.42 12.66 4.38
C ASN A 15 4.36 12.74 3.28
N PHE A 16 3.26 12.00 3.45
CA PHE A 16 2.15 11.97 2.48
C PHE A 16 1.49 13.34 2.25
N LYS A 17 1.54 14.27 3.21
CA LYS A 17 0.97 15.61 3.04
C LYS A 17 1.85 16.50 2.16
N LYS A 18 3.17 16.30 2.21
CA LYS A 18 4.15 17.14 1.51
C LYS A 18 4.74 16.44 0.28
N ASN A 19 4.45 15.16 0.07
CA ASN A 19 5.11 14.28 -0.90
C ASN A 19 6.64 14.41 -0.83
N LYS A 20 7.18 14.25 0.38
CA LYS A 20 8.62 14.39 0.66
C LYS A 20 9.13 13.32 1.61
N PRO A 21 10.39 12.90 1.45
CA PRO A 21 11.04 12.02 2.42
C PRO A 21 11.25 12.75 3.75
N ILE A 22 11.08 12.02 4.85
CA ILE A 22 11.51 12.41 6.19
C ILE A 22 12.76 11.60 6.52
N ASP A 23 13.84 12.31 6.80
CA ASP A 23 15.19 11.74 7.01
C ASP A 23 15.60 10.82 5.85
N PRO A 24 15.93 11.39 4.66
CA PRO A 24 16.45 10.63 3.54
C PRO A 24 17.66 9.80 3.95
N MET A 25 17.80 8.60 3.38
CA MET A 25 18.89 7.69 3.71
C MET A 25 19.42 6.97 2.48
N THR A 26 20.62 6.41 2.59
CA THR A 26 21.20 5.58 1.54
C THR A 26 20.56 4.19 1.52
N ALA A 27 20.73 3.47 0.42
CA ALA A 27 20.28 2.08 0.31
C ALA A 27 20.91 1.18 1.37
N GLU A 28 22.17 1.41 1.74
CA GLU A 28 22.89 0.64 2.77
C GLU A 28 22.28 0.84 4.16
N GLN A 29 21.87 2.08 4.48
CA GLN A 29 21.20 2.42 5.73
C GLN A 29 19.81 1.77 5.81
N ALA A 30 19.05 1.81 4.70
CA ALA A 30 17.76 1.14 4.62
C ALA A 30 17.89 -0.39 4.69
N ALA A 31 18.89 -0.97 4.02
CA ALA A 31 19.17 -2.41 4.10
C ALA A 31 19.58 -2.85 5.51
N ALA A 32 20.27 -1.99 6.26
CA ALA A 32 20.56 -2.26 7.67
C ALA A 32 19.29 -2.31 8.52
N ARG A 33 18.36 -1.37 8.30
CA ARG A 33 17.05 -1.35 8.96
C ARG A 33 16.19 -2.55 8.60
N ASP A 34 16.18 -2.94 7.32
CA ASP A 34 15.43 -4.12 6.86
C ASP A 34 15.89 -5.40 7.59
N ARG A 35 17.20 -5.60 7.75
CA ARG A 35 17.76 -6.74 8.49
C ARG A 35 17.41 -6.74 9.97
N THR A 36 17.24 -5.56 10.59
CA THR A 36 16.91 -5.42 12.02
C THR A 36 15.41 -5.29 12.28
N GLY A 37 14.58 -5.23 11.22
CA GLY A 37 13.14 -5.01 11.33
C GLY A 37 12.76 -3.57 11.67
N GLU A 38 13.69 -2.62 11.62
CA GLU A 38 13.41 -1.22 11.89
C GLU A 38 12.62 -0.54 10.76
N LEU A 39 11.79 0.43 11.10
CA LEU A 39 11.00 1.17 10.12
C LEU A 39 11.87 1.90 9.09
N TYR A 40 11.53 1.72 7.81
CA TYR A 40 11.96 2.58 6.71
C TYR A 40 10.88 2.65 5.63
N SER A 41 11.03 3.60 4.72
CA SER A 41 10.19 3.76 3.54
C SER A 41 11.00 3.74 2.25
N VAL A 42 10.38 3.20 1.21
CA VAL A 42 10.88 3.15 -0.16
C VAL A 42 9.90 3.90 -1.05
N THR A 43 10.39 4.76 -1.94
CA THR A 43 9.58 5.35 -3.02
C THR A 43 9.96 4.70 -4.33
N LEU A 44 8.96 4.30 -5.11
CA LEU A 44 9.10 3.85 -6.49
C LEU A 44 8.52 4.94 -7.38
N SER A 45 9.31 5.39 -8.35
CA SER A 45 8.92 6.38 -9.36
C SER A 45 9.30 5.87 -10.73
N ASP A 46 8.75 6.44 -11.81
CA ASP A 46 9.20 6.14 -13.18
C ASP A 46 10.48 6.95 -13.51
N THR A 47 10.54 8.19 -13.01
CA THR A 47 11.71 9.08 -13.14
C THR A 47 12.15 9.67 -11.80
N ALA A 48 13.39 10.17 -11.74
CA ALA A 48 13.95 10.74 -10.51
C ALA A 48 13.37 12.14 -10.22
N GLU A 49 12.69 12.74 -11.20
CA GLU A 49 12.09 14.07 -11.12
C GLU A 49 10.61 14.02 -10.71
N ASP A 50 10.04 12.82 -10.61
CA ASP A 50 8.63 12.64 -10.27
C ASP A 50 8.35 13.19 -8.88
N ILE A 51 7.44 14.16 -8.83
CA ILE A 51 6.98 14.78 -7.58
C ILE A 51 6.06 13.82 -6.81
N ILE A 52 5.33 12.97 -7.55
CA ILE A 52 4.42 11.97 -7.01
C ILE A 52 5.00 10.60 -7.36
N PRO A 53 5.40 9.79 -6.37
CA PRO A 53 5.85 8.44 -6.63
C PRO A 53 4.69 7.56 -7.11
N GLU A 54 4.99 6.56 -7.93
CA GLU A 54 4.04 5.51 -8.32
C GLU A 54 3.58 4.72 -7.09
N ALA A 55 4.51 4.43 -6.18
CA ALA A 55 4.22 3.78 -4.92
C ALA A 55 5.15 4.20 -3.79
N VAL A 56 4.65 4.14 -2.56
CA VAL A 56 5.44 4.23 -1.33
C VAL A 56 5.26 2.95 -0.53
N ILE A 57 6.36 2.31 -0.17
CA ILE A 57 6.39 1.08 0.63
C ILE A 57 6.94 1.42 2.02
N GLU A 58 6.18 1.15 3.07
CA GLU A 58 6.65 1.19 4.46
C GLU A 58 6.93 -0.23 4.94
N ARG A 59 8.11 -0.44 5.52
CA ARG A 59 8.60 -1.75 6.00
C ARG A 59 8.95 -1.64 7.47
N GLU A 60 8.44 -2.58 8.28
CA GLU A 60 8.75 -2.67 9.71
C GLU A 60 8.44 -4.08 10.21
N ASN A 61 9.36 -4.70 10.96
CA ASN A 61 9.20 -6.05 11.54
C ASN A 61 8.69 -7.11 10.53
N GLY A 62 9.15 -7.04 9.28
CA GLY A 62 8.71 -7.93 8.21
C GLY A 62 7.34 -7.61 7.60
N HIS A 63 6.54 -6.74 8.22
CA HIS A 63 5.32 -6.20 7.59
C HIS A 63 5.68 -5.29 6.41
N ALA A 64 4.76 -5.17 5.47
CA ALA A 64 4.84 -4.18 4.40
C ALA A 64 3.50 -3.48 4.25
N ARG A 65 3.53 -2.15 4.10
CA ARG A 65 2.38 -1.38 3.66
C ARG A 65 2.74 -0.65 2.38
N VAL A 66 1.98 -0.87 1.33
CA VAL A 66 2.17 -0.23 0.03
C VAL A 66 1.07 0.79 -0.17
N TRP A 67 1.44 1.99 -0.56
CA TRP A 67 0.56 3.11 -0.85
C TRP A 67 0.70 3.51 -2.29
N PHE A 68 -0.43 3.73 -2.95
CA PHE A 68 -0.47 4.29 -4.30
C PHE A 68 -1.25 5.59 -4.31
N PHE A 69 -0.98 6.39 -5.33
CA PHE A 69 -1.45 7.75 -5.43
C PHE A 69 -2.32 7.95 -6.67
N ASP A 70 -3.23 8.91 -6.62
CA ASP A 70 -3.93 9.41 -7.80
C ASP A 70 -3.11 10.48 -8.55
N GLU A 71 -3.67 11.01 -9.64
CA GLU A 71 -3.01 11.97 -10.53
C GLU A 71 -2.58 13.27 -9.82
N VAL A 72 -3.24 13.63 -8.71
CA VAL A 72 -2.92 14.83 -7.92
C VAL A 72 -2.11 14.52 -6.66
N GLY A 73 -1.67 13.27 -6.49
CA GLY A 73 -0.71 12.86 -5.46
C GLY A 73 -1.33 12.57 -4.11
N ARG A 74 -2.62 12.20 -4.06
CA ARG A 74 -3.32 11.76 -2.86
C ARG A 74 -3.34 10.25 -2.79
N GLN A 75 -3.31 9.68 -1.60
CA GLN A 75 -3.43 8.24 -1.47
C GLN A 75 -4.79 7.77 -1.96
N SER A 76 -4.80 6.86 -2.92
CA SER A 76 -5.99 6.30 -3.56
C SER A 76 -6.20 4.82 -3.23
N LEU A 77 -5.11 4.11 -2.92
CA LEU A 77 -5.10 2.69 -2.64
C LEU A 77 -3.98 2.33 -1.67
N SER A 78 -4.23 1.38 -0.77
CA SER A 78 -3.19 0.78 0.06
C SER A 78 -3.37 -0.72 0.21
N TYR A 79 -2.24 -1.41 0.27
CA TYR A 79 -2.14 -2.84 0.57
C TYR A 79 -1.34 -3.03 1.84
N SER A 80 -1.86 -3.81 2.79
CA SER A 80 -1.11 -4.19 3.99
C SER A 80 -0.85 -5.69 4.02
N PHE A 81 0.41 -6.02 4.20
CA PHE A 81 0.94 -7.37 4.24
C PHE A 81 1.47 -7.68 5.63
N ARG A 82 1.20 -8.90 6.10
CA ARG A 82 1.76 -9.44 7.32
C ARG A 82 2.72 -10.60 7.03
N PRO A 83 3.82 -10.74 7.78
CA PRO A 83 4.75 -11.85 7.61
C PRO A 83 4.13 -13.18 8.06
N HIS A 84 4.44 -14.23 7.31
CA HIS A 84 4.10 -15.60 7.62
C HIS A 84 5.22 -16.51 7.08
N GLY A 85 6.21 -16.80 7.94
CA GLY A 85 7.40 -17.53 7.53
C GLY A 85 8.22 -16.75 6.49
N ASP A 86 8.46 -17.38 5.34
CA ASP A 86 9.16 -16.82 4.18
C ASP A 86 8.22 -16.09 3.20
N ARG A 87 6.96 -15.91 3.57
CA ARG A 87 5.92 -15.28 2.74
C ARG A 87 5.28 -14.09 3.43
N LEU A 88 4.59 -13.32 2.61
CA LEU A 88 3.70 -12.25 3.03
C LEU A 88 2.27 -12.61 2.64
N PHE A 89 1.34 -12.33 3.55
CA PHE A 89 -0.09 -12.43 3.29
C PHE A 89 -0.71 -11.04 3.22
N LEU A 90 -1.31 -10.70 2.07
CA LEU A 90 -2.13 -9.52 1.86
C LEU A 90 -3.41 -9.65 2.69
N HIS A 91 -3.43 -9.03 3.85
CA HIS A 91 -4.58 -9.15 4.76
C HIS A 91 -5.51 -7.94 4.70
N ASN A 92 -5.08 -6.85 4.07
CA ASN A 92 -5.89 -5.63 4.00
C ASN A 92 -5.70 -4.87 2.69
N ILE A 93 -6.82 -4.47 2.08
CA ILE A 93 -6.89 -3.59 0.93
C ILE A 93 -7.79 -2.42 1.31
N THR A 94 -7.31 -1.19 1.14
CA THR A 94 -8.14 0.01 1.34
C THR A 94 -8.07 0.90 0.12
N SER A 95 -9.21 1.31 -0.42
CA SER A 95 -9.29 2.35 -1.45
C SER A 95 -10.05 3.58 -0.97
N TRP A 96 -9.71 4.73 -1.54
CA TRP A 96 -10.33 6.01 -1.24
C TRP A 96 -10.77 6.68 -2.53
N GLU A 97 -12.04 7.11 -2.57
CA GLU A 97 -12.58 7.95 -3.65
C GLU A 97 -12.79 9.38 -3.13
N TYR A 98 -12.48 10.36 -3.97
CA TYR A 98 -12.54 11.79 -3.67
C TYR A 98 -13.60 12.48 -4.53
N PRO A 99 -14.22 13.56 -4.04
CA PRO A 99 -15.31 14.24 -4.77
C PRO A 99 -14.81 15.01 -6.00
N ASP A 100 -13.59 15.53 -5.93
CA ASP A 100 -12.94 16.39 -6.92
C ASP A 100 -11.43 16.43 -6.65
N ASP A 101 -10.67 17.18 -7.45
CA ASP A 101 -9.22 17.33 -7.34
C ASP A 101 -8.78 18.39 -6.29
N GLU A 102 -9.71 19.16 -5.72
CA GLU A 102 -9.41 20.13 -4.68
C GLU A 102 -9.30 19.49 -3.30
N ALA A 103 -9.99 18.36 -3.09
CA ALA A 103 -9.94 17.56 -1.87
C ALA A 103 -8.50 17.18 -1.46
N ARG A 104 -8.15 17.33 -0.17
CA ARG A 104 -6.79 17.16 0.34
C ARG A 104 -6.67 16.04 1.37
N GLY A 105 -6.01 14.97 0.96
CA GLY A 105 -5.67 13.84 1.83
C GLY A 105 -6.88 13.00 2.26
N LEU A 106 -6.60 11.91 2.97
CA LEU A 106 -7.58 10.85 3.29
C LEU A 106 -8.86 11.35 3.97
N SER A 107 -8.81 12.40 4.79
CA SER A 107 -10.00 12.93 5.48
C SER A 107 -11.06 13.44 4.52
N SER A 108 -10.64 13.96 3.35
CA SER A 108 -11.52 14.51 2.32
C SER A 108 -12.10 13.46 1.37
N SER A 109 -11.77 12.17 1.53
CA SER A 109 -12.42 11.09 0.77
C SER A 109 -13.92 11.07 1.06
N ILE A 110 -14.73 10.86 0.03
CA ILE A 110 -16.18 10.68 0.16
C ILE A 110 -16.56 9.22 0.30
N LYS A 111 -15.71 8.30 -0.18
CA LYS A 111 -15.95 6.87 -0.05
C LYS A 111 -14.68 6.13 0.29
N ILE A 112 -14.82 5.13 1.16
CA ILE A 112 -13.73 4.27 1.62
C ILE A 112 -14.21 2.82 1.52
N ASP A 113 -13.53 2.02 0.73
CA ASP A 113 -13.73 0.57 0.71
C ASP A 113 -12.54 -0.09 1.42
N ASN A 114 -12.81 -0.88 2.45
CA ASN A 114 -11.81 -1.62 3.22
C ASN A 114 -12.15 -3.11 3.20
N PHE A 115 -11.22 -3.92 2.72
CA PHE A 115 -11.32 -5.37 2.72
C PHE A 115 -10.29 -5.95 3.68
N GLU A 116 -10.74 -6.78 4.61
CA GLU A 116 -9.90 -7.52 5.55
C GLU A 116 -10.02 -9.00 5.27
N TYR A 117 -8.90 -9.62 4.93
CA TYR A 117 -8.80 -11.03 4.55
C TYR A 117 -8.18 -11.84 5.68
N GLN A 118 -8.70 -13.04 5.89
CA GLN A 118 -8.08 -14.07 6.70
C GLN A 118 -7.54 -15.18 5.80
N GLU A 119 -6.49 -15.87 6.27
CA GLU A 119 -5.88 -17.00 5.55
C GLU A 119 -6.86 -18.16 5.34
N THR A 120 -7.92 -18.22 6.14
CA THR A 120 -9.01 -19.21 6.06
C THR A 120 -10.03 -18.93 4.95
N GLY A 121 -9.93 -17.80 4.23
CA GLY A 121 -10.90 -17.41 3.21
C GLY A 121 -12.09 -16.61 3.74
N VAL A 122 -12.04 -16.13 4.98
CA VAL A 122 -13.01 -15.16 5.51
C VAL A 122 -12.62 -13.75 5.06
N VAL A 123 -13.59 -12.99 4.55
CA VAL A 123 -13.42 -11.60 4.09
C VAL A 123 -14.47 -10.72 4.72
N SER A 124 -14.03 -9.64 5.37
CA SER A 124 -14.88 -8.54 5.80
C SER A 124 -14.68 -7.35 4.88
N ARG A 125 -15.75 -6.86 4.26
CA ARG A 125 -15.77 -5.60 3.50
C ARG A 125 -16.52 -4.55 4.32
N THR A 126 -15.83 -3.46 4.65
CA THR A 126 -16.47 -2.24 5.14
C THR A 126 -16.47 -1.19 4.04
N THR A 127 -17.66 -0.74 3.63
CA THR A 127 -17.81 0.44 2.76
C THR A 127 -18.32 1.60 3.59
N THR A 128 -17.60 2.71 3.61
CA THR A 128 -18.06 3.96 4.23
C THR A 128 -18.32 4.98 3.13
N ASP A 129 -19.58 5.34 2.92
CA ASP A 129 -20.00 6.43 2.03
C ASP A 129 -20.34 7.66 2.87
N LYS A 130 -19.42 8.61 2.93
CA LYS A 130 -19.59 9.85 3.69
C LYS A 130 -20.55 10.82 3.01
N ALA A 131 -20.74 10.72 1.69
CA ALA A 131 -21.68 11.56 0.97
C ALA A 131 -23.13 11.15 1.27
N ALA A 132 -23.38 9.83 1.35
CA ALA A 132 -24.67 9.27 1.77
C ALA A 132 -24.84 9.22 3.31
N GLY A 133 -23.75 9.30 4.07
CA GLY A 133 -23.78 9.11 5.53
C GLY A 133 -23.97 7.64 5.92
N GLU A 134 -23.55 6.72 5.07
CA GLU A 134 -23.79 5.28 5.22
C GLU A 134 -22.50 4.52 5.52
N ARG A 135 -22.66 3.42 6.26
CA ARG A 135 -21.60 2.44 6.48
C ARG A 135 -22.19 1.04 6.36
N LEU A 136 -21.67 0.29 5.40
CA LEU A 136 -22.05 -1.09 5.12
C LEU A 136 -20.93 -2.03 5.56
N LEU A 137 -21.34 -3.17 6.10
CA LEU A 137 -20.47 -4.28 6.45
C LEU A 137 -21.01 -5.54 5.77
N ASP A 138 -20.19 -6.15 4.92
CA ASP A 138 -20.46 -7.44 4.27
C ASP A 138 -19.38 -8.44 4.70
N GLU A 139 -19.78 -9.65 5.05
CA GLU A 139 -18.85 -10.73 5.38
C GLU A 139 -19.09 -11.91 4.45
N ARG A 140 -18.00 -12.46 3.90
CA ARG A 140 -18.01 -13.63 3.04
C ARG A 140 -17.06 -14.67 3.57
N THR A 141 -17.39 -15.92 3.33
CA THR A 141 -16.58 -17.09 3.65
C THR A 141 -16.27 -17.85 2.36
N ASP A 142 -15.35 -18.82 2.45
CA ASP A 142 -14.93 -19.65 1.31
C ASP A 142 -14.37 -18.84 0.13
N VAL A 143 -13.79 -17.67 0.39
CA VAL A 143 -13.12 -16.85 -0.61
C VAL A 143 -11.75 -17.43 -0.93
N ASP A 144 -11.45 -17.62 -2.22
CA ASP A 144 -10.12 -18.03 -2.66
C ASP A 144 -9.09 -16.92 -2.44
N VAL A 145 -8.21 -17.13 -1.46
CA VAL A 145 -7.12 -16.20 -1.08
C VAL A 145 -5.75 -16.68 -1.57
N THR A 146 -5.68 -17.66 -2.48
CA THR A 146 -4.40 -18.17 -3.00
C THR A 146 -3.54 -17.06 -3.64
N HIS A 147 -4.17 -16.08 -4.26
CA HIS A 147 -3.53 -14.90 -4.87
C HIS A 147 -3.10 -13.82 -3.86
N HIS A 148 -3.41 -13.95 -2.57
CA HIS A 148 -3.05 -12.98 -1.53
C HIS A 148 -1.65 -13.23 -0.94
N TRP A 149 -0.98 -14.28 -1.40
CA TRP A 149 0.31 -14.67 -0.91
C TRP A 149 1.43 -14.25 -1.84
N GLU A 150 2.41 -13.56 -1.29
CA GLU A 150 3.64 -13.16 -1.99
C GLU A 150 4.87 -13.79 -1.31
N PRO A 151 5.97 -14.01 -2.03
CA PRO A 151 7.25 -14.21 -1.37
C PRO A 151 7.60 -12.96 -0.54
N ALA A 152 8.24 -13.14 0.61
CA ALA A 152 8.83 -12.01 1.32
C ALA A 152 9.89 -11.36 0.41
N PRO A 153 9.81 -10.05 0.14
CA PRO A 153 10.72 -9.39 -0.78
C PRO A 153 12.13 -9.39 -0.21
N THR A 154 13.11 -9.69 -1.08
CA THR A 154 14.52 -9.38 -0.77
C THR A 154 14.70 -7.88 -0.86
N PHE A 155 15.55 -7.29 -0.01
CA PHE A 155 15.82 -5.86 -0.07
C PHE A 155 16.24 -5.43 -1.49
N GLY A 156 15.51 -4.45 -2.04
CA GLY A 156 15.72 -3.94 -3.40
C GLY A 156 14.82 -4.58 -4.46
N ASP A 157 14.18 -5.71 -4.17
CA ASP A 157 13.21 -6.37 -5.05
C ASP A 157 11.78 -6.17 -4.51
N TRP A 158 11.14 -5.11 -5.00
CA TRP A 158 9.83 -4.67 -4.50
C TRP A 158 8.66 -5.11 -5.39
N GLY A 159 8.95 -5.69 -6.55
CA GLY A 159 7.97 -5.91 -7.62
C GLY A 159 6.79 -6.79 -7.20
N SER A 160 7.02 -7.81 -6.37
CA SER A 160 5.95 -8.72 -5.91
C SER A 160 4.85 -8.00 -5.13
N ILE A 161 5.21 -6.99 -4.33
CA ILE A 161 4.29 -6.28 -3.43
C ILE A 161 3.75 -4.97 -4.04
N SER A 162 4.46 -4.34 -4.98
CA SER A 162 4.13 -3.01 -5.53
C SER A 162 3.24 -3.00 -6.78
N ARG A 163 2.58 -4.11 -7.11
CA ARG A 163 1.65 -4.18 -8.25
C ARG A 163 0.36 -3.44 -7.94
N TRP A 164 0.03 -2.38 -8.70
CA TRP A 164 -1.22 -1.63 -8.57
C TRP A 164 -2.45 -2.55 -8.74
N SER A 165 -2.53 -3.25 -9.87
CA SER A 165 -3.66 -4.14 -10.16
C SER A 165 -3.45 -5.49 -9.47
N ARG A 166 -4.40 -5.87 -8.64
CA ARG A 166 -4.49 -7.19 -8.00
C ARG A 166 -5.87 -7.77 -8.21
N VAL A 167 -5.96 -9.10 -8.26
CA VAL A 167 -7.24 -9.78 -8.27
C VAL A 167 -7.90 -9.58 -6.90
N THR A 168 -8.98 -8.80 -6.86
CA THR A 168 -9.92 -8.76 -5.74
C THR A 168 -11.00 -9.83 -5.95
N PRO A 169 -11.01 -10.93 -5.17
CA PRO A 169 -11.93 -12.05 -5.40
C PRO A 169 -13.41 -11.70 -5.19
N VAL A 170 -13.70 -10.52 -4.64
CA VAL A 170 -15.03 -10.09 -4.20
C VAL A 170 -15.62 -8.95 -5.03
N SER A 171 -15.12 -8.76 -6.25
CA SER A 171 -15.56 -7.72 -7.21
C SER A 171 -17.00 -7.93 -7.68
#